data_AF-A0A1Q9RW45-F1
#
_entry.id   AF-A0A1Q9RW45-F1
#
_cell.length_a   1.000
_cell.length_b   1.000
_cell.length_c   1.000
_cell.angle_alpha   90.00
_cell.angle_beta   90.00
_cell.angle_gamma   90.00
#
_symmetry.space_group_name_H-M   'P 1'
#
loop_
_entity.id
_entity.type
_entity.pdbx_description
1 polymer ?
#
loop_
_entity_poly.entity_id
_entity_poly.type
_entity_poly.pdbx_seq_one_letter_code
_entity_poly.pdbx_strand_id
1 'polypeptide(L)'
;MVVLAFIAVRGFVRERADDPWSALGLPFIVIGSMLYAMLPGMEFATLAAVLSGGDPVAAQSALRPWFLPVLLVGAVTFALGVLSVAKGIAGHPILSPGLTRLVVLGLVVFAASRFVPLFAVQGYVQAAAAIVALWPIAARMWSPSPAPLATAG
;
A
#
# COMPACT_ATOMS: atom_id res chain seq x y z
N MET A 1 -2.37 5.95 6.69
CA MET A 1 -3.35 6.07 5.58
C MET A 1 -3.35 4.88 4.64
N VAL A 2 -2.20 4.41 4.12
CA VAL A 2 -2.13 3.26 3.19
C VAL A 2 -2.86 2.01 3.71
N VAL A 3 -2.60 1.60 4.96
CA VAL A 3 -3.26 0.42 5.57
C VAL A 3 -4.78 0.57 5.59
N LEU A 4 -5.30 1.74 5.97
CA LEU A 4 -6.75 2.01 6.01
C LEU A 4 -7.39 1.93 4.62
N ALA A 5 -6.70 2.45 3.60
CA ALA A 5 -7.17 2.36 2.22
C ALA A 5 -7.28 0.90 1.77
N PHE A 6 -6.30 0.06 2.09
CA PHE A 6 -6.36 -1.37 1.75
C PHE A 6 -7.41 -2.13 2.57
N ILE A 7 -7.67 -1.75 3.82
CA ILE A 7 -8.80 -2.27 4.60
C ILE A 7 -10.12 -1.93 3.90
N ALA A 8 -10.30 -0.67 3.47
CA ALA A 8 -11.51 -0.25 2.76
C ALA A 8 -11.68 -0.99 1.43
N VAL A 9 -10.63 -1.10 0.62
CA VAL A 9 -10.63 -1.88 -0.63
C VAL A 9 -11.03 -3.33 -0.37
N ARG A 10 -10.47 -3.96 0.65
CA ARG A 10 -10.83 -5.34 1.04
C ARG A 10 -12.30 -5.44 1.43
N GLY A 11 -12.82 -4.51 2.24
CA GLY A 11 -14.24 -4.49 2.61
C GLY A 11 -15.14 -4.45 1.38
N PHE A 12 -14.85 -3.55 0.45
CA PHE A 12 -15.59 -3.40 -0.80
C PHE A 12 -15.49 -4.60 -1.75
N VAL A 13 -14.32 -5.24 -1.83
CA VAL A 13 -14.13 -6.47 -2.61
C VAL A 13 -14.92 -7.60 -1.97
N ARG A 14 -14.82 -7.81 -0.65
CA ARG A 14 -15.53 -8.86 0.09
C ARG A 14 -17.05 -8.76 -0.06
N GLU A 15 -17.60 -7.55 -0.07
CA GLU A 15 -19.04 -7.33 -0.29
C GLU A 15 -19.51 -7.71 -1.71
N ARG A 16 -18.61 -7.72 -2.69
CA ARG A 16 -18.94 -7.93 -4.12
C ARG A 16 -18.42 -9.23 -4.70
N ALA A 17 -17.44 -9.86 -4.06
CA ALA A 17 -16.81 -11.11 -4.42
C ALA A 17 -16.23 -11.73 -3.15
N ASP A 18 -16.61 -12.97 -2.85
CA ASP A 18 -16.10 -13.71 -1.69
C ASP A 18 -14.65 -14.19 -1.96
N ASP A 19 -13.72 -13.25 -2.13
CA ASP A 19 -12.36 -13.49 -2.62
C ASP A 19 -11.35 -13.68 -1.46
N PRO A 20 -10.76 -14.88 -1.30
CA PRO A 20 -9.77 -15.16 -0.27
C PRO A 20 -8.40 -14.50 -0.55
N TRP A 21 -8.09 -14.12 -1.80
CA TRP A 21 -6.78 -13.51 -2.14
C TRP A 21 -6.63 -12.10 -1.56
N SER A 22 -7.72 -11.31 -1.53
CA SER A 22 -7.73 -10.01 -0.86
C SER A 22 -7.48 -10.09 0.66
N ALA A 23 -7.92 -11.19 1.30
CA ALA A 23 -7.77 -11.40 2.74
C ALA A 23 -6.33 -11.75 3.13
N LEU A 24 -5.64 -12.52 2.29
CA LEU A 24 -4.23 -12.86 2.48
C LEU A 24 -3.29 -11.67 2.25
N GLY A 25 -3.64 -10.74 1.37
CA GLY A 25 -2.79 -9.60 1.04
C GLY A 25 -2.62 -8.57 2.17
N LEU A 26 -3.64 -8.40 3.01
CA LEU A 26 -3.68 -7.37 4.05
C LEU A 26 -2.55 -7.48 5.11
N PRO A 27 -2.27 -8.64 5.74
CA PRO A 27 -1.16 -8.76 6.69
C PRO A 27 0.19 -8.38 6.07
N PHE A 28 0.44 -8.77 4.82
CA PHE A 28 1.66 -8.41 4.09
C PHE A 28 1.77 -6.89 3.85
N ILE A 29 0.65 -6.23 3.48
CA ILE A 29 0.59 -4.77 3.34
C ILE A 29 0.90 -4.07 4.66
N VAL A 30 0.38 -4.57 5.79
CA VAL A 30 0.62 -4.00 7.12
C VAL A 30 2.08 -4.13 7.51
N ILE A 31 2.63 -5.36 7.47
CA ILE A 31 4.01 -5.64 7.85
C ILE A 31 4.98 -4.85 6.95
N GLY A 32 4.79 -4.92 5.63
CA GLY A 32 5.64 -4.22 4.68
C GLY A 32 5.58 -2.69 4.84
N SER A 33 4.42 -2.14 5.20
CA SER A 33 4.29 -0.69 5.47
C SER A 33 4.91 -0.28 6.80
N MET A 34 4.84 -1.13 7.82
CA MET A 34 5.49 -0.88 9.12
C MET A 34 7.01 -0.87 8.98
N LEU A 35 7.58 -1.87 8.31
CA LEU A 35 9.00 -1.93 7.99
C LEU A 35 9.44 -0.73 7.14
N TYR A 36 8.65 -0.35 6.14
CA TYR A 36 8.95 0.80 5.29
C TYR A 36 8.93 2.12 6.09
N ALA A 37 8.04 2.26 7.07
CA ALA A 37 7.98 3.44 7.94
C ALA A 37 9.17 3.52 8.92
N MET A 38 9.90 2.43 9.16
CA MET A 38 11.12 2.47 9.97
C MET A 38 12.27 3.17 9.25
N LEU A 39 12.32 3.19 7.92
CA LEU A 39 13.40 3.84 7.16
C LEU A 39 13.59 5.32 7.54
N PRO A 40 12.56 6.19 7.43
CA PRO A 40 12.72 7.57 7.88
C PRO A 40 13.00 7.65 9.39
N GLY A 41 12.46 6.72 10.20
CA GLY A 41 12.80 6.63 11.63
C GLY A 41 14.30 6.40 11.88
N MET A 42 14.98 5.63 11.03
CA MET A 42 16.43 5.44 11.10
C MET A 42 17.20 6.72 10.75
N GLU A 43 16.68 7.54 9.83
CA GLU A 43 17.26 8.84 9.49
C GLU A 43 17.15 9.82 10.67
N PHE A 44 16.02 9.80 11.39
CA PHE A 44 15.80 10.64 12.57
C PHE A 44 16.57 10.21 13.82
N ALA A 45 17.08 8.97 13.88
CA ALA A 45 17.82 8.48 15.03
C ALA A 45 19.09 9.29 15.33
N THR A 46 19.77 9.77 14.28
CA THR A 46 20.96 10.64 14.42
C THR A 46 20.60 11.97 15.08
N LEU A 47 19.47 12.57 14.67
CA LEU A 47 18.96 13.80 15.27
C LEU A 47 18.54 13.56 16.74
N ALA A 48 17.87 12.44 17.02
CA ALA A 48 17.48 12.07 18.39
C ALA A 48 18.70 11.86 19.30
N ALA A 49 19.81 11.33 18.78
CA ALA A 49 21.06 11.20 19.52
C ALA A 49 21.61 12.58 19.89
N VAL A 50 21.66 13.53 18.96
CA VAL A 50 22.10 14.91 19.24
C VAL A 50 21.23 15.56 20.32
N LEU A 51 19.90 15.45 20.19
CA LEU A 51 18.95 16.07 21.11
C LEU A 51 18.99 15.45 22.53
N SER A 52 19.40 14.20 22.65
CA SER A 52 19.54 13.50 23.93
C SER A 52 20.95 13.57 24.52
N GLY A 53 21.89 14.26 23.86
CA GLY A 53 23.29 14.35 24.27
C GLY A 53 24.13 13.09 23.99
N GLY A 54 23.62 12.17 23.17
CA GLY A 54 24.32 10.97 22.72
C GLY A 54 25.20 11.20 21.48
N ASP A 55 25.88 10.13 21.04
CA ASP A 55 26.78 10.17 19.87
C ASP A 55 26.02 9.89 18.56
N PRO A 56 25.87 10.89 17.67
CA PRO A 56 25.22 10.71 16.37
C PRO A 56 25.95 9.74 15.44
N VAL A 57 27.28 9.67 15.50
CA VAL A 57 28.08 8.78 14.65
C VAL A 57 27.89 7.33 15.07
N ALA A 58 27.90 7.06 16.38
CA ALA A 58 27.58 5.75 16.92
C ALA A 58 26.16 5.31 16.51
N ALA A 59 25.15 6.19 16.66
CA ALA A 59 23.77 5.90 16.27
C ALA A 59 23.64 5.55 14.78
N GLN A 60 24.27 6.35 13.90
CA GLN A 60 24.26 6.08 12.46
C GLN A 60 24.98 4.76 12.11
N SER A 61 26.12 4.50 12.73
CA SER A 61 26.91 3.29 12.48
C SER A 61 26.14 2.00 12.84
N ALA A 62 25.34 2.05 13.91
CA ALA A 62 24.51 0.94 14.35
C ALA A 62 23.36 0.65 13.38
N LEU A 63 22.79 1.67 12.74
CA LEU A 63 21.62 1.55 11.86
C LEU A 63 21.97 1.27 10.40
N ARG A 64 23.13 1.75 9.94
CA ARG A 64 23.60 1.57 8.56
C ARG A 64 23.51 0.13 8.03
N PRO A 65 23.91 -0.93 8.76
CA PRO A 65 23.78 -2.31 8.24
C PRO A 65 22.33 -2.77 8.09
N TRP A 66 21.37 -2.15 8.79
CA TRP A 66 19.96 -2.53 8.78
C TRP A 66 19.14 -1.84 7.69
N PHE A 67 19.65 -0.74 7.12
CA PHE A 67 18.93 0.03 6.11
C PHE A 67 18.47 -0.82 4.93
N LEU A 68 19.41 -1.52 4.28
CA LEU A 68 19.11 -2.31 3.09
C LEU A 68 18.23 -3.55 3.39
N PRO A 69 18.50 -4.36 4.45
CA PRO A 69 17.61 -5.44 4.84
C PRO A 69 16.17 -4.99 5.11
N VAL A 70 15.99 -3.91 5.88
CA VAL A 70 14.65 -3.40 6.23
C VAL A 70 13.94 -2.84 5.00
N LEU A 71 14.66 -2.15 4.10
CA LEU A 71 14.13 -1.71 2.81
C LEU A 71 13.63 -2.88 1.97
N LEU A 72 14.48 -3.87 1.72
CA LEU A 72 14.18 -4.96 0.81
C LEU A 72 13.06 -5.85 1.37
N VAL A 73 13.15 -6.24 2.64
CA VAL A 73 12.11 -7.07 3.28
C VAL A 73 10.79 -6.30 3.33
N GLY A 74 10.81 -5.01 3.71
CA GLY A 74 9.61 -4.17 3.72
C GLY A 74 8.96 -4.03 2.34
N ALA A 75 9.76 -3.73 1.31
CA ALA A 75 9.29 -3.54 -0.06
C ALA A 75 8.74 -4.84 -0.67
N VAL A 76 9.48 -5.96 -0.54
CA VAL A 76 9.04 -7.27 -1.05
C VAL A 76 7.77 -7.73 -0.34
N THR A 77 7.73 -7.66 0.99
CA THR A 77 6.54 -8.03 1.77
C THR A 77 5.34 -7.21 1.33
N PHE A 78 5.50 -5.90 1.19
CA PHE A 78 4.43 -5.04 0.71
C PHE A 78 3.97 -5.39 -0.71
N ALA A 79 4.91 -5.63 -1.63
CA ALA A 79 4.60 -5.99 -3.02
C ALA A 79 3.77 -7.28 -3.10
N LEU A 80 4.09 -8.31 -2.30
CA LEU A 80 3.30 -9.54 -2.23
C LEU A 80 1.84 -9.26 -1.83
N GLY A 81 1.64 -8.39 -0.85
CA GLY A 81 0.30 -8.00 -0.41
C GLY A 81 -0.47 -7.23 -1.49
N VAL A 82 0.19 -6.27 -2.14
CA VAL A 82 -0.41 -5.48 -3.23
C VAL A 82 -0.75 -6.32 -4.44
N LEU A 83 0.12 -7.25 -4.84
CA LEU A 83 -0.12 -8.16 -5.97
C LEU A 83 -1.29 -9.10 -5.70
N SER A 84 -1.46 -9.53 -4.44
CA SER A 84 -2.62 -10.33 -4.02
C SER A 84 -3.92 -9.54 -4.17
N VAL A 85 -3.93 -8.26 -3.79
CA VAL A 85 -5.09 -7.36 -4.00
C VAL A 85 -5.34 -7.09 -5.48
N ALA A 86 -4.29 -6.83 -6.26
CA ALA A 86 -4.40 -6.61 -7.70
C ALA A 86 -4.98 -7.84 -8.42
N LYS A 87 -4.57 -9.04 -8.02
CA LYS A 87 -5.14 -10.31 -8.52
C LYS A 87 -6.61 -10.45 -8.18
N GLY A 88 -7.02 -10.12 -6.95
CA GLY A 88 -8.44 -10.12 -6.55
C GLY A 88 -9.28 -9.15 -7.40
N ILE A 89 -8.76 -7.93 -7.63
CA ILE A 89 -9.45 -6.93 -8.47
C ILE A 89 -9.52 -7.36 -9.94
N ALA A 90 -8.45 -7.97 -10.48
CA ALA A 90 -8.41 -8.42 -11.86
C ALA A 90 -9.29 -9.66 -12.13
N GLY A 91 -9.50 -10.50 -11.11
CA GLY A 91 -10.27 -11.74 -11.20
C GLY A 91 -11.80 -11.55 -11.17
N HIS A 92 -12.28 -10.36 -10.79
CA HIS A 92 -13.72 -10.11 -10.61
C HIS A 92 -14.18 -8.87 -11.40
N PRO A 93 -15.38 -8.90 -12.03
CA PRO A 93 -15.90 -7.79 -12.85
C PRO A 93 -16.46 -6.64 -12.00
N ILE A 94 -15.66 -6.15 -11.05
CA ILE A 94 -16.04 -5.08 -10.12
C ILE A 94 -15.93 -3.70 -10.80
N LEU A 95 -15.04 -3.58 -11.78
CA LEU A 95 -14.75 -2.37 -12.54
C LEU A 95 -14.83 -2.66 -14.05
N SER A 96 -14.98 -1.62 -14.87
CA SER A 96 -14.90 -1.78 -16.33
C SER A 96 -13.47 -2.20 -16.73
N PRO A 97 -13.28 -2.93 -17.85
CA PRO A 97 -11.98 -3.49 -18.22
C PRO A 97 -10.83 -2.46 -18.29
N GLY A 98 -11.11 -1.24 -18.78
CA GLY A 98 -10.12 -0.16 -18.81
C GLY A 98 -9.75 0.36 -17.43
N LEU A 99 -10.73 0.47 -16.52
CA LEU A 99 -10.53 0.97 -15.18
C LEU A 99 -9.82 -0.06 -14.28
N THR A 100 -10.12 -1.34 -14.46
CA THR A 100 -9.38 -2.45 -13.83
C THR A 100 -7.90 -2.40 -14.20
N ARG A 101 -7.57 -2.23 -15.49
CA ARG A 101 -6.17 -2.11 -15.95
C ARG A 101 -5.48 -0.91 -15.33
N LEU A 102 -6.13 0.25 -15.27
CA LEU A 102 -5.59 1.46 -14.65
C LEU A 102 -5.28 1.24 -13.17
N VAL A 103 -6.21 0.65 -12.41
CA VAL A 103 -6.05 0.36 -10.98
C VAL A 103 -4.91 -0.63 -10.76
N VAL A 104 -4.87 -1.73 -11.51
CA VAL A 104 -3.81 -2.75 -11.39
C VAL A 104 -2.45 -2.15 -11.72
N LEU A 105 -2.34 -1.36 -12.79
CA LEU A 105 -1.10 -0.68 -13.15
C LEU A 105 -0.67 0.29 -12.05
N GLY A 106 -1.59 1.09 -11.51
CA GLY A 106 -1.32 1.99 -10.40
C GLY A 106 -0.81 1.25 -9.15
N LEU A 107 -1.41 0.11 -8.81
CA LEU A 107 -0.96 -0.75 -7.70
C LEU A 107 0.44 -1.31 -7.95
N VAL A 108 0.75 -1.77 -9.17
CA VAL A 108 2.08 -2.28 -9.53
C VAL A 108 3.12 -1.17 -9.45
N VAL A 109 2.83 0.02 -9.98
CA VAL A 109 3.73 1.19 -9.88
C VAL A 109 3.93 1.60 -8.42
N PHE A 110 2.87 1.54 -7.61
CA PHE A 110 2.95 1.84 -6.18
C PHE A 110 3.83 0.83 -5.43
N ALA A 111 3.72 -0.45 -5.73
CA ALA A 111 4.62 -1.48 -5.18
C ALA A 111 6.07 -1.30 -5.64
N ALA A 112 6.29 -1.09 -6.94
CA ALA A 112 7.63 -0.93 -7.53
C ALA A 112 8.36 0.32 -7.00
N SER A 113 7.64 1.43 -6.80
CA SER A 113 8.22 2.67 -6.29
C SER A 113 8.73 2.57 -4.84
N ARG A 114 8.36 1.54 -4.07
CA ARG A 114 8.95 1.29 -2.73
C ARG A 114 10.37 0.74 -2.76
N PHE A 115 10.85 0.27 -3.92
CA PHE A 115 12.24 -0.16 -4.05
C PHE A 115 13.23 0.99 -4.21
N VAL A 116 12.73 2.21 -4.39
CA VAL A 116 13.55 3.41 -4.63
C VAL A 116 13.37 4.35 -3.43
N PRO A 117 14.28 4.33 -2.44
CA PRO A 117 14.18 5.13 -1.22
C PRO A 117 14.66 6.58 -1.48
N LEU A 118 14.13 7.23 -2.52
CA LEU A 118 14.40 8.63 -2.83
C LEU A 118 13.20 9.47 -2.42
N PHE A 119 13.43 10.58 -1.72
CA PHE A 119 12.37 11.46 -1.26
C PHE A 119 11.39 11.85 -2.37
N ALA A 120 11.90 12.17 -3.57
CA ALA A 120 11.06 12.49 -4.72
C ALA A 120 10.14 11.32 -5.14
N VAL A 121 10.63 10.08 -5.06
CA VAL A 121 9.82 8.90 -5.40
C VAL A 121 8.80 8.60 -4.31
N GLN A 122 9.19 8.76 -3.04
CA GLN A 122 8.29 8.57 -1.89
C GLN A 122 7.20 9.64 -1.81
N GLY A 123 7.53 10.90 -2.08
CA GLY A 123 6.61 12.03 -1.98
C GLY A 123 5.67 12.13 -3.18
N TYR A 124 6.21 11.99 -4.40
CA TYR A 124 5.44 12.25 -5.62
C TYR A 124 4.94 10.96 -6.29
N VAL A 125 5.84 10.03 -6.61
CA VAL A 125 5.48 8.84 -7.41
C VAL A 125 4.57 7.90 -6.62
N GLN A 126 4.91 7.63 -5.37
CA GLN A 126 4.09 6.79 -4.48
C GLN A 126 2.71 7.40 -4.24
N ALA A 127 2.63 8.71 -3.99
CA ALA A 127 1.36 9.41 -3.79
C ALA A 127 0.50 9.38 -5.06
N ALA A 128 1.08 9.72 -6.22
CA ALA A 128 0.37 9.70 -7.50
C ALA A 128 -0.15 8.30 -7.84
N ALA A 129 0.69 7.26 -7.68
CA ALA A 129 0.32 5.88 -7.94
C ALA A 129 -0.81 5.41 -7.01
N ALA A 130 -0.74 5.78 -5.72
CA ALA A 130 -1.79 5.47 -4.75
C ALA A 130 -3.11 6.17 -5.12
N ILE A 131 -3.07 7.44 -5.54
CA ILE A 131 -4.26 8.17 -5.98
C ILE A 131 -4.87 7.48 -7.21
N VAL A 132 -4.06 7.20 -8.24
CA VAL A 132 -4.53 6.55 -9.48
C VAL A 132 -5.13 5.17 -9.18
N ALA A 133 -4.54 4.40 -8.27
CA ALA A 133 -5.02 3.08 -7.90
C ALA A 133 -6.32 3.13 -7.07
N LEU A 134 -6.41 4.04 -6.10
CA LEU A 134 -7.47 4.01 -5.08
C LEU A 134 -8.66 4.90 -5.44
N TRP A 135 -8.45 5.98 -6.19
CA TRP A 135 -9.50 6.92 -6.56
C TRP A 135 -10.67 6.26 -7.31
N PRO A 136 -10.44 5.40 -8.33
CA PRO A 136 -11.53 4.73 -9.03
C PRO A 136 -12.35 3.81 -8.13
N ILE A 137 -11.69 3.17 -7.16
CA ILE A 137 -12.34 2.27 -6.21
C ILE A 137 -13.20 3.09 -5.24
N ALA A 138 -12.64 4.18 -4.70
CA ALA A 138 -13.36 5.09 -3.81
C ALA A 138 -14.60 5.70 -4.49
N ALA A 139 -14.49 6.11 -5.75
CA ALA A 139 -15.63 6.64 -6.51
C ALA A 139 -16.77 5.60 -6.65
N ARG A 140 -16.43 4.31 -6.79
CA ARG A 140 -17.42 3.22 -6.81
C ARG A 140 -18.02 2.91 -5.46
N MET A 141 -17.29 3.09 -4.36
CA MET A 141 -17.84 2.97 -3.00
C MET A 141 -18.89 4.04 -2.72
N TRP A 142 -18.72 5.24 -3.27
CA TRP A 142 -19.66 6.36 -3.09
C TRP A 142 -20.82 6.36 -4.09
N SER A 143 -20.78 5.50 -5.11
CA SER A 143 -21.90 5.34 -6.03
C SER A 143 -23.01 4.57 -5.33
N PRO A 144 -24.27 5.08 -5.31
CA PRO A 144 -25.40 4.33 -4.76
C PRO A 144 -25.47 2.95 -5.41
N SER A 145 -25.52 1.89 -4.60
CA SER A 145 -25.93 0.58 -5.10
C SER A 145 -27.28 0.74 -5.79
N PRO A 146 -27.48 0.18 -7.00
CA PRO A 146 -28.82 0.12 -7.59
C PRO A 146 -29.76 -0.47 -6.53
N ALA A 147 -30.89 0.21 -6.28
CA ALA A 147 -31.91 -0.32 -5.40
C ALA A 147 -32.21 -1.78 -5.81
N PRO A 148 -32.44 -2.70 -4.85
CA PRO A 148 -32.90 -4.03 -5.21
C PRO A 148 -34.12 -3.85 -6.10
N LEU A 149 -34.11 -4.44 -7.29
CA LEU A 149 -35.31 -4.48 -8.13
C LEU A 149 -36.42 -5.02 -7.24
N ALA A 150 -37.37 -4.15 -6.88
CA ALA A 150 -38.58 -4.57 -6.22
C ALA A 150 -39.14 -5.69 -7.09
N THR A 151 -39.18 -6.90 -6.53
CA THR A 151 -39.91 -8.00 -7.11
C THR A 151 -41.35 -7.54 -7.20
N ALA A 152 -41.76 -7.10 -8.39
CA ALA A 152 -43.14 -6.83 -8.72
C ALA A 152 -43.89 -8.15 -8.56
N GLY A 153 -44.59 -8.28 -7.43
CA GLY A 153 -45.66 -9.24 -7.23
C GLY A 153 -46.99 -8.65 -7.68
#